data_AF-A0A0R8RWH3-F1
#
_entry.id   AF-A0A0R8RWH3-F1
#
_cell.length_a   1.000
_cell.length_b   1.000
_cell.length_c   1.000
_cell.angle_alpha   90.00
_cell.angle_beta   90.00
_cell.angle_gamma   90.00
#
_symmetry.space_group_name_H-M   'P 1'
#
loop_
_entity.id
_entity.type
_entity.pdbx_description
1 polymer ?
#
loop_
_entity_poly.entity_id
_entity_poly.type
_entity_poly.pdbx_seq_one_letter_code
_entity_poly.pdbx_strand_id
1 'polypeptide(L)'
;MNKMGSSETIRKTTFNFYDYKKNIVSHKKTINKHFLEWFIGFSEGDGSFIVSNNRLFFIINQKEEKILHIIRSNLGFGKVSKYKTYSRFIVADKTNIDRLIYIFNGNLILNKTNAHFMVWLNTRNNTCLFKIQYLNKNEFFDFKNNSWLSGFIDAQGCFNVIKIKDEKCSLKYRVRLRFIIDEKNEKWIFYKLKEFLNSGVISTLKQTENMFRFTSTSIKSHEKLVEYLNTFSLRTFKKISFVRFTRLIYYIKNRKTLPWEKQSKVLKTIKNLIENIK
;
A
#
# COMPACT_ATOMS: atom_id res chain seq x y z
N MET A 1 -35.21 10.99 -38.06
CA MET A 1 -35.00 11.12 -36.60
C MET A 1 -34.66 9.75 -36.04
N ASN A 2 -33.45 9.57 -35.53
CA ASN A 2 -33.14 8.85 -34.29
C ASN A 2 -31.63 8.81 -34.10
N LYS A 3 -31.15 9.68 -33.19
CA LYS A 3 -29.79 9.67 -32.67
C LYS A 3 -29.62 8.40 -31.83
N MET A 4 -28.83 7.45 -32.31
CA MET A 4 -28.26 6.42 -31.43
C MET A 4 -27.24 7.12 -30.54
N GLY A 5 -27.61 7.26 -29.27
CA GLY A 5 -26.75 7.81 -28.23
C GLY A 5 -25.46 7.02 -28.15
N SER A 6 -24.35 7.75 -28.16
CA SER A 6 -23.01 7.29 -27.87
C SER A 6 -23.00 6.49 -26.56
N SER A 7 -22.62 5.22 -26.65
CA SER A 7 -22.33 4.39 -25.49
C SER A 7 -21.28 5.08 -24.62
N GLU A 8 -21.67 5.46 -23.41
CA GLU A 8 -20.80 6.05 -22.41
C GLU A 8 -19.59 5.13 -22.21
N THR A 9 -18.41 5.72 -22.33
CA THR A 9 -17.14 5.05 -22.09
C THR A 9 -17.11 4.58 -20.63
N ILE A 10 -17.49 3.34 -20.37
CA ILE A 10 -17.29 2.68 -19.07
C ILE A 10 -15.79 2.71 -18.84
N ARG A 11 -15.32 3.69 -18.05
CA ARG A 11 -13.98 3.65 -17.46
C ARG A 11 -13.91 2.34 -16.69
N LYS A 12 -13.33 1.29 -17.29
CA LYS A 12 -13.10 -0.02 -16.67
C LYS A 12 -12.38 0.25 -15.34
N THR A 13 -13.12 0.26 -14.24
CA THR A 13 -12.51 0.34 -12.92
C THR A 13 -11.89 -1.03 -12.66
N THR A 14 -10.58 -1.07 -12.40
CA THR A 14 -9.83 -2.32 -12.26
C THR A 14 -10.29 -3.16 -11.07
N PHE A 15 -10.85 -2.55 -10.03
CA PHE A 15 -11.40 -3.22 -8.87
C PHE A 15 -12.93 -3.33 -8.93
N ASN A 16 -13.46 -4.52 -8.65
CA ASN A 16 -14.89 -4.82 -8.62
C ASN A 16 -15.33 -5.29 -7.23
N PHE A 17 -16.29 -4.56 -6.62
CA PHE A 17 -16.82 -4.87 -5.28
C PHE A 17 -18.32 -5.18 -5.31
N TYR A 18 -18.87 -5.57 -6.45
CA TYR A 18 -20.30 -5.83 -6.60
C TYR A 18 -20.80 -6.90 -5.62
N ASP A 19 -20.13 -8.06 -5.54
CA ASP A 19 -20.53 -9.13 -4.64
C ASP A 19 -20.36 -8.75 -3.18
N TYR A 20 -19.30 -8.00 -2.85
CA TYR A 20 -19.13 -7.50 -1.48
C TYR A 20 -20.24 -6.51 -1.09
N LYS A 21 -20.67 -5.63 -2.00
CA LYS A 21 -21.78 -4.69 -1.76
C LYS A 21 -23.08 -5.39 -1.38
N LYS A 22 -23.36 -6.54 -1.98
CA LYS A 22 -24.53 -7.37 -1.65
C LYS A 22 -24.43 -8.05 -0.28
N ASN A 23 -23.21 -8.22 0.23
CA ASN A 23 -22.91 -9.02 1.41
C ASN A 23 -22.33 -8.19 2.58
N ILE A 24 -22.48 -6.87 2.57
CA ILE A 24 -22.01 -6.02 3.68
C ILE A 24 -22.69 -6.41 5.00
N VAL A 25 -22.03 -6.08 6.11
CA VAL A 25 -22.65 -6.24 7.43
C VAL A 25 -23.86 -5.31 7.56
N SER A 26 -24.92 -5.77 8.23
CA SER A 26 -26.23 -5.09 8.29
C SER A 26 -26.18 -3.67 8.85
N HIS A 27 -25.28 -3.39 9.79
CA HIS A 27 -25.12 -2.07 10.40
C HIS A 27 -24.30 -1.09 9.54
N LYS A 28 -23.75 -1.53 8.40
CA LYS A 28 -23.05 -0.68 7.43
C LYS A 28 -23.98 -0.35 6.28
N LYS A 29 -24.12 0.94 5.97
CA LYS A 29 -24.98 1.45 4.88
C LYS A 29 -24.23 1.75 3.59
N THR A 30 -22.94 2.04 3.68
CA THR A 30 -22.12 2.46 2.54
C THR A 30 -20.74 1.81 2.60
N ILE A 31 -20.15 1.66 1.41
CA ILE A 31 -18.77 1.19 1.23
C ILE A 31 -17.92 2.35 0.75
N ASN A 32 -16.76 2.53 1.38
CA ASN A 32 -15.72 3.39 0.85
C ASN A 32 -14.84 2.57 -0.11
N LYS A 33 -15.00 2.79 -1.42
CA LYS A 33 -14.24 2.09 -2.46
C LYS A 33 -12.72 2.27 -2.29
N HIS A 34 -12.27 3.50 -2.05
CA HIS A 34 -10.84 3.79 -1.80
C HIS A 34 -10.33 3.25 -0.47
N PHE A 35 -11.20 2.88 0.47
CA PHE A 35 -10.76 2.08 1.61
C PHE A 35 -10.53 0.63 1.21
N LEU A 36 -11.41 0.02 0.41
CA LEU A 36 -11.26 -1.38 -0.01
C LEU A 36 -10.04 -1.59 -0.92
N GLU A 37 -9.83 -0.70 -1.88
CA GLU A 37 -8.61 -0.70 -2.73
C GLU A 37 -7.34 -0.61 -1.89
N TRP A 38 -7.31 0.32 -0.92
CA TRP A 38 -6.22 0.46 0.04
C TRP A 38 -6.07 -0.79 0.91
N PHE A 39 -7.19 -1.36 1.37
CA PHE A 39 -7.19 -2.53 2.22
C PHE A 39 -6.63 -3.75 1.49
N ILE A 40 -6.93 -3.91 0.19
CA ILE A 40 -6.32 -4.94 -0.65
C ILE A 40 -4.81 -4.71 -0.71
N GLY A 41 -4.33 -3.54 -1.10
CA GLY A 41 -2.88 -3.27 -1.18
C GLY A 41 -2.15 -3.45 0.14
N PHE A 42 -2.77 -3.04 1.25
CA PHE A 42 -2.21 -3.24 2.59
C PHE A 42 -2.18 -4.73 2.97
N SER A 43 -3.23 -5.48 2.63
CA SER A 43 -3.32 -6.93 2.87
C SER A 43 -2.35 -7.74 2.00
N GLU A 44 -2.05 -7.28 0.79
CA GLU A 44 -1.06 -7.96 -0.05
C GLU A 44 0.36 -7.78 0.45
N GLY A 45 0.63 -6.72 1.21
CA GLY A 45 1.89 -6.52 1.91
C GLY A 45 1.96 -7.21 3.27
N ASP A 46 0.96 -7.02 4.15
CA ASP A 46 1.03 -7.44 5.57
C ASP A 46 -0.08 -8.43 6.00
N GLY A 47 -0.96 -8.81 5.09
CA GLY A 47 -2.03 -9.78 5.33
C GLY A 47 -1.57 -11.24 5.18
N SER A 48 -2.29 -12.14 5.83
CA SER A 48 -2.01 -13.57 5.81
C SER A 48 -3.30 -14.38 5.68
N PHE A 49 -3.39 -15.17 4.61
CA PHE A 49 -4.43 -16.16 4.38
C PHE A 49 -3.96 -17.50 4.95
N ILE A 50 -4.59 -17.96 6.03
CA ILE A 50 -4.15 -19.16 6.76
C ILE A 50 -5.25 -20.22 6.71
N VAL A 51 -4.84 -21.45 6.44
CA VAL A 51 -5.64 -22.66 6.60
C VAL A 51 -5.04 -23.48 7.73
N SER A 52 -5.87 -23.89 8.70
CA SER A 52 -5.46 -24.81 9.77
C SER A 52 -6.64 -25.69 10.14
N ASN A 53 -6.48 -27.02 10.07
CA ASN A 53 -7.53 -28.01 10.35
C ASN A 53 -8.86 -27.69 9.62
N ASN A 54 -8.78 -27.40 8.31
CA ASN A 54 -9.91 -26.95 7.47
C ASN A 54 -10.63 -25.67 7.95
N ARG A 55 -10.06 -24.94 8.91
CA ARG A 55 -10.53 -23.61 9.33
C ARG A 55 -9.71 -22.53 8.66
N LEU A 56 -10.39 -21.44 8.38
CA LEU A 56 -9.86 -20.32 7.62
C LEU A 56 -9.64 -19.14 8.56
N PHE A 57 -8.46 -18.52 8.47
CA PHE A 57 -8.13 -17.32 9.20
C PHE A 57 -7.55 -16.30 8.24
N PHE A 58 -8.01 -15.05 8.35
CA PHE A 58 -7.33 -13.91 7.77
C PHE A 58 -6.73 -13.09 8.90
N ILE A 59 -5.43 -12.81 8.83
CA ILE A 59 -4.68 -12.16 9.89
C ILE A 59 -3.87 -10.99 9.32
N ILE A 60 -3.86 -9.87 10.05
CA ILE A 60 -2.90 -8.78 9.87
C ILE A 60 -2.27 -8.49 11.22
N ASN A 61 -0.94 -8.56 11.31
CA ASN A 61 -0.19 -8.18 12.51
C ASN A 61 0.46 -6.81 12.29
N GLN A 62 0.31 -5.90 13.26
CA GLN A 62 0.91 -4.56 13.19
C GLN A 62 1.41 -4.10 14.54
N LYS A 63 2.52 -3.35 14.54
CA LYS A 63 2.96 -2.60 15.73
C LYS A 63 2.03 -1.42 16.03
N GLU A 64 1.43 -0.84 14.99
CA GLU A 64 0.42 0.20 15.12
C GLU A 64 -0.96 -0.43 15.35
N GLU A 65 -1.44 -0.45 16.58
CA GLU A 65 -2.78 -0.98 16.88
C GLU A 65 -3.92 -0.15 16.24
N LYS A 66 -3.71 1.15 16.09
CA LYS A 66 -4.70 2.09 15.57
C LYS A 66 -5.17 1.72 14.16
N ILE A 67 -4.26 1.33 13.26
CA ILE A 67 -4.64 0.95 11.88
C ILE A 67 -5.53 -0.30 11.86
N LEU A 68 -5.31 -1.23 12.79
CA LEU A 68 -6.13 -2.44 12.90
C LEU A 68 -7.56 -2.11 13.34
N HIS A 69 -7.74 -1.16 14.27
CA HIS A 69 -9.06 -0.66 14.63
C HIS A 69 -9.73 0.11 13.48
N ILE A 70 -8.97 0.86 12.67
CA ILE A 70 -9.49 1.51 11.46
C ILE A 70 -9.98 0.45 10.47
N ILE A 71 -9.22 -0.62 10.24
CA ILE A 71 -9.62 -1.75 9.38
C ILE A 71 -10.91 -2.38 9.91
N ARG A 72 -10.92 -2.81 11.18
CA ARG A 72 -12.10 -3.43 11.83
C ARG A 72 -13.33 -2.53 11.70
N SER A 73 -13.16 -1.23 11.95
CA SER A 73 -14.27 -0.28 11.95
C SER A 73 -14.79 0.01 10.54
N ASN A 74 -13.93 0.02 9.51
CA ASN A 74 -14.39 0.22 8.13
C ASN A 74 -15.08 -1.03 7.57
N LEU A 75 -14.54 -2.23 7.86
CA LEU A 75 -15.17 -3.50 7.48
C LEU A 75 -16.46 -3.76 8.27
N GLY A 76 -16.49 -3.37 9.55
CA GLY A 76 -17.59 -3.64 10.48
C GLY A 76 -17.55 -5.05 11.08
N PHE A 77 -16.44 -5.78 10.93
CA PHE A 77 -16.24 -7.12 11.46
C PHE A 77 -14.77 -7.43 11.76
N GLY A 78 -14.54 -8.60 12.34
CA GLY A 78 -13.23 -9.05 12.81
C GLY A 78 -12.91 -8.59 14.24
N LYS A 79 -11.84 -9.15 14.80
CA LYS A 79 -11.38 -8.86 16.17
C LYS A 79 -9.99 -8.25 16.14
N VAL A 80 -9.75 -7.26 17.00
CA VAL A 80 -8.41 -6.74 17.27
C VAL A 80 -8.00 -7.20 18.67
N SER A 81 -6.83 -7.81 18.79
CA SER A 81 -6.25 -8.28 20.05
C SER A 81 -4.82 -7.77 20.18
N LYS A 82 -4.42 -7.38 21.38
CA LYS A 82 -3.05 -6.93 21.68
C LYS A 82 -2.18 -8.09 22.16
N TYR A 83 -0.95 -8.14 21.68
CA TYR A 83 0.11 -9.05 22.12
C TYR A 83 1.29 -8.22 22.64
N LYS A 84 2.34 -8.88 23.18
CA LYS A 84 3.47 -8.20 23.83
C LYS A 84 4.12 -7.12 22.96
N THR A 85 4.36 -7.40 21.68
CA THR A 85 5.15 -6.52 20.78
C THR A 85 4.38 -6.03 19.55
N TYR A 86 3.15 -6.50 19.35
CA TYR A 86 2.30 -6.17 18.21
C TYR A 86 0.83 -6.36 18.58
N SER A 87 -0.06 -5.85 17.75
CA SER A 87 -1.50 -6.14 17.79
C SER A 87 -1.91 -6.91 16.53
N ARG A 88 -3.01 -7.65 16.61
CA ARG A 88 -3.50 -8.51 15.54
C ARG A 88 -4.94 -8.18 15.22
N PHE A 89 -5.22 -7.93 13.94
CA PHE A 89 -6.56 -8.05 13.39
C PHE A 89 -6.76 -9.49 12.89
N ILE A 90 -7.89 -10.10 13.22
CA ILE A 90 -8.22 -11.47 12.83
C ILE A 90 -9.70 -11.62 12.44
N VAL A 91 -9.93 -12.37 11.36
CA VAL A 91 -11.26 -12.86 10.95
C VAL A 91 -11.18 -14.38 10.83
N ALA A 92 -12.12 -15.08 11.46
CA ALA A 92 -12.12 -16.55 11.53
C ALA A 92 -13.52 -17.18 11.45
N ASP A 93 -14.58 -16.38 11.53
CA ASP A 93 -15.96 -16.85 11.40
C ASP A 93 -16.34 -16.98 9.92
N LYS A 94 -17.13 -18.02 9.59
CA LYS A 94 -17.41 -18.40 8.19
C LYS A 94 -18.05 -17.25 7.39
N THR A 95 -19.00 -16.53 7.98
CA THR A 95 -19.73 -15.47 7.28
C THR A 95 -18.81 -14.31 6.90
N ASN A 96 -17.93 -13.86 7.80
CA ASN A 96 -17.00 -12.78 7.49
C ASN A 96 -15.83 -13.24 6.61
N ILE A 97 -15.48 -14.53 6.61
CA ILE A 97 -14.55 -15.10 5.64
C ILE A 97 -15.13 -15.00 4.22
N ASP A 98 -16.40 -15.35 4.02
CA ASP A 98 -17.07 -15.18 2.72
C ASP A 98 -17.10 -13.71 2.29
N ARG A 99 -17.33 -12.77 3.22
CA ARG A 99 -17.21 -11.32 2.95
C ARG A 99 -15.81 -10.91 2.48
N LEU A 100 -14.75 -11.43 3.11
CA LEU A 100 -13.38 -11.19 2.68
C LEU A 100 -13.11 -11.82 1.31
N ILE A 101 -13.63 -13.01 1.02
CA ILE A 101 -13.54 -13.62 -0.31
C ILE A 101 -14.13 -12.68 -1.36
N TYR A 102 -15.30 -12.07 -1.11
CA TYR A 102 -15.89 -11.10 -2.03
C TYR A 102 -15.12 -9.79 -2.17
N ILE A 103 -14.23 -9.45 -1.23
CA ILE A 103 -13.30 -8.32 -1.37
C ILE A 103 -12.10 -8.70 -2.22
N PHE A 104 -11.53 -9.88 -2.02
CA PHE A 104 -10.25 -10.27 -2.62
C PHE A 104 -10.37 -10.97 -3.98
N ASN A 105 -11.39 -11.79 -4.19
CA ASN A 105 -11.57 -12.57 -5.42
C ASN A 105 -11.72 -11.65 -6.64
N GLY A 106 -10.87 -11.79 -7.65
CA GLY A 106 -10.85 -10.88 -8.81
C GLY A 106 -10.09 -9.56 -8.59
N ASN A 107 -9.66 -9.26 -7.36
CA ASN A 107 -9.09 -7.96 -6.99
C ASN A 107 -7.63 -8.03 -6.53
N LEU A 108 -7.10 -9.20 -6.17
CA LEU A 108 -5.68 -9.38 -5.79
C LEU A 108 -4.75 -9.19 -6.99
N ILE A 109 -3.56 -8.63 -6.76
CA ILE A 109 -2.61 -8.24 -7.80
C ILE A 109 -1.36 -9.12 -7.77
N LEU A 110 -0.79 -9.35 -6.59
CA LEU A 110 0.46 -10.09 -6.40
C LEU A 110 0.25 -11.59 -6.58
N ASN A 111 1.18 -12.23 -7.28
CA ASN A 111 1.06 -13.65 -7.63
C ASN A 111 1.10 -14.54 -6.38
N LYS A 112 2.03 -14.27 -5.47
CA LYS A 112 2.22 -14.93 -4.17
C LYS A 112 0.96 -14.86 -3.32
N THR A 113 0.39 -13.67 -3.19
CA THR A 113 -0.80 -13.45 -2.37
C THR A 113 -2.02 -14.12 -2.97
N ASN A 114 -2.19 -14.02 -4.29
CA ASN A 114 -3.25 -14.71 -5.01
C ASN A 114 -3.13 -16.24 -4.89
N ALA A 115 -1.91 -16.81 -4.91
CA ALA A 115 -1.70 -18.24 -4.69
C ALA A 115 -2.18 -18.69 -3.30
N HIS A 116 -1.85 -17.95 -2.24
CA HIS A 116 -2.35 -18.24 -0.89
C HIS A 116 -3.87 -18.09 -0.80
N PHE A 117 -4.45 -17.09 -1.46
CA PHE A 117 -5.90 -16.90 -1.54
C PHE A 117 -6.59 -18.07 -2.25
N MET A 118 -6.04 -18.62 -3.34
CA MET A 118 -6.61 -19.78 -4.02
C MET A 118 -6.70 -21.00 -3.11
N VAL A 119 -5.66 -21.29 -2.31
CA VAL A 119 -5.69 -22.37 -1.32
C VAL A 119 -6.81 -22.14 -0.30
N TRP A 120 -6.98 -20.89 0.14
CA TRP A 120 -8.02 -20.47 1.07
C TRP A 120 -9.43 -20.68 0.49
N LEU A 121 -9.66 -20.21 -0.74
CA LEU A 121 -10.92 -20.34 -1.47
C LEU A 121 -11.27 -21.81 -1.74
N ASN A 122 -10.30 -22.62 -2.16
CA ASN A 122 -10.50 -24.05 -2.40
C ASN A 122 -10.87 -24.79 -1.11
N THR A 123 -10.19 -24.49 -0.01
CA THR A 123 -10.51 -25.06 1.31
C THR A 123 -11.92 -24.66 1.76
N ARG A 124 -12.28 -23.38 1.60
CA ARG A 124 -13.65 -22.90 1.85
C ARG A 124 -14.66 -23.69 1.03
N ASN A 125 -14.40 -23.80 -0.27
CA ASN A 125 -15.28 -24.48 -1.20
C ASN A 125 -15.44 -25.96 -0.86
N ASN A 126 -14.41 -26.67 -0.41
CA ASN A 126 -14.52 -28.08 -0.02
C ASN A 126 -15.44 -28.31 1.20
N THR A 127 -15.62 -27.30 2.05
CA THR A 127 -16.43 -27.40 3.27
C THR A 127 -17.84 -26.80 3.15
N CYS A 128 -18.19 -26.25 1.99
CA CYS A 128 -19.48 -25.57 1.75
C CYS A 128 -20.25 -26.20 0.59
N LEU A 129 -21.59 -26.19 0.67
CA LEU A 129 -22.46 -26.69 -0.40
C LEU A 129 -22.37 -25.82 -1.66
N PHE A 130 -22.61 -24.51 -1.51
CA PHE A 130 -22.47 -23.54 -2.59
C PHE A 130 -21.00 -23.21 -2.81
N LYS A 131 -20.49 -23.36 -4.03
CA LYS A 131 -19.09 -23.04 -4.36
C LYS A 131 -18.99 -21.61 -4.89
N ILE A 132 -17.96 -20.88 -4.48
CA ILE A 132 -17.63 -19.56 -5.03
C ILE A 132 -16.61 -19.78 -6.16
N GLN A 133 -16.94 -19.35 -7.38
CA GLN A 133 -16.03 -19.43 -8.51
C GLN A 133 -14.86 -18.47 -8.33
N TYR A 134 -13.65 -18.93 -8.64
CA TYR A 134 -12.46 -18.09 -8.68
C TYR A 134 -12.48 -17.17 -9.91
N LEU A 135 -12.23 -15.87 -9.71
CA LEU A 135 -12.36 -14.83 -10.74
C LEU A 135 -11.01 -14.40 -11.37
N ASN A 136 -9.95 -15.18 -11.18
CA ASN A 136 -8.57 -14.81 -11.52
C ASN A 136 -8.01 -13.63 -10.71
N LYS A 137 -6.71 -13.38 -10.83
CA LYS A 137 -6.06 -12.19 -10.29
C LYS A 137 -6.34 -10.98 -11.19
N ASN A 138 -6.21 -9.77 -10.64
CA ASN A 138 -6.42 -8.54 -11.37
C ASN A 138 -5.22 -8.21 -12.28
N GLU A 139 -5.31 -8.60 -13.56
CA GLU A 139 -4.24 -8.37 -14.53
C GLU A 139 -4.27 -6.98 -15.18
N PHE A 140 -5.43 -6.33 -15.19
CA PHE A 140 -5.64 -5.05 -15.88
C PHE A 140 -5.38 -3.83 -15.00
N PHE A 141 -4.50 -3.99 -14.01
CA PHE A 141 -4.25 -2.98 -12.98
C PHE A 141 -3.33 -1.83 -13.44
N ASP A 142 -3.70 -0.61 -13.04
CA ASP A 142 -2.85 0.58 -13.05
C ASP A 142 -2.80 1.25 -11.66
N PHE A 143 -1.84 2.13 -11.42
CA PHE A 143 -1.75 2.87 -10.15
C PHE A 143 -2.53 4.20 -10.11
N LYS A 144 -3.02 4.72 -11.24
CA LYS A 144 -3.39 6.14 -11.35
C LYS A 144 -4.69 6.48 -10.61
N ASN A 145 -5.67 5.58 -10.62
CA ASN A 145 -7.05 5.90 -10.23
C ASN A 145 -7.59 5.00 -9.11
N ASN A 146 -6.72 4.52 -8.22
CA ASN A 146 -7.10 3.72 -7.06
C ASN A 146 -6.07 3.87 -5.93
N SER A 147 -6.46 3.45 -4.73
CA SER A 147 -5.61 3.56 -3.55
C SER A 147 -4.80 2.30 -3.21
N TRP A 148 -4.70 1.32 -4.13
CA TRP A 148 -3.94 0.09 -3.86
C TRP A 148 -2.48 0.36 -3.51
N LEU A 149 -1.80 1.21 -4.29
CA LEU A 149 -0.39 1.55 -4.03
C LEU A 149 -0.23 2.29 -2.71
N SER A 150 -1.20 3.10 -2.29
CA SER A 150 -1.17 3.69 -0.95
C SER A 150 -1.21 2.61 0.15
N GLY A 151 -2.04 1.58 0.00
CA GLY A 151 -2.08 0.45 0.92
C GLY A 151 -0.79 -0.35 0.93
N PHE A 152 -0.27 -0.64 -0.26
CA PHE A 152 0.98 -1.39 -0.41
C PHE A 152 2.19 -0.59 0.15
N ILE A 153 2.21 0.73 -0.01
CA ILE A 153 3.21 1.61 0.64
C ILE A 153 3.04 1.61 2.15
N ASP A 154 1.81 1.66 2.68
CA ASP A 154 1.57 1.58 4.12
C ASP A 154 2.13 0.28 4.72
N ALA A 155 2.08 -0.84 3.99
CA ALA A 155 2.71 -2.10 4.39
C ALA A 155 4.23 -2.08 4.18
N GLN A 156 4.69 -2.01 2.91
CA GLN A 156 6.06 -2.32 2.51
C GLN A 156 6.94 -1.09 2.20
N GLY A 157 6.35 0.09 2.04
CA GLY A 157 7.07 1.29 1.63
C GLY A 157 7.92 1.93 2.74
N CYS A 158 8.96 2.66 2.36
CA CYS A 158 9.83 3.41 3.25
C CYS A 158 10.21 4.76 2.63
N PHE A 159 10.08 5.83 3.41
CA PHE A 159 10.59 7.16 3.09
C PHE A 159 11.80 7.43 3.94
N ASN A 160 12.97 7.63 3.32
CA ASN A 160 14.17 7.95 4.07
C ASN A 160 15.00 9.04 3.40
N VAL A 161 15.95 9.54 4.17
CA VAL A 161 16.90 10.57 3.73
C VAL A 161 18.29 10.13 4.15
N ILE A 162 19.25 10.23 3.22
CA ILE A 162 20.66 9.99 3.51
C ILE A 162 21.49 11.24 3.25
N LYS A 163 22.56 11.39 4.03
CA LYS A 163 23.61 12.39 3.79
C LYS A 163 24.74 11.70 3.02
N ILE A 164 25.06 12.21 1.84
CA ILE A 164 26.15 11.72 1.01
C ILE A 164 27.29 12.72 1.13
N LYS A 165 28.47 12.27 1.52
CA LYS A 165 29.67 13.11 1.59
C LYS A 165 29.93 13.80 0.25
N ASP A 166 30.14 15.10 0.30
CA ASP A 166 30.38 15.93 -0.88
C ASP A 166 31.18 17.18 -0.46
N GLU A 167 32.50 17.12 -0.63
CA GLU A 167 33.43 18.18 -0.19
C GLU A 167 33.23 19.50 -0.96
N LYS A 168 32.55 19.47 -2.12
CA LYS A 168 32.24 20.68 -2.89
C LYS A 168 31.08 21.47 -2.29
N CYS A 169 30.26 20.85 -1.44
CA CYS A 169 29.17 21.51 -0.76
C CYS A 169 29.66 22.24 0.50
N SER A 170 29.11 23.43 0.80
CA SER A 170 29.45 24.19 2.01
C SER A 170 29.25 23.41 3.32
N LEU A 171 28.29 22.48 3.34
CA LEU A 171 28.00 21.59 4.46
C LEU A 171 28.83 20.30 4.45
N LYS A 172 29.71 20.09 3.46
CA LYS A 172 30.49 18.86 3.21
C LYS A 172 29.66 17.60 2.93
N TYR A 173 28.35 17.77 2.70
CA TYR A 173 27.46 16.70 2.28
C TYR A 173 26.29 17.25 1.46
N ARG A 174 25.72 16.37 0.64
CA ARG A 174 24.43 16.55 -0.03
C ARG A 174 23.37 15.63 0.56
N VAL A 175 22.11 16.07 0.53
CA VAL A 175 20.97 15.29 1.00
C VAL A 175 20.36 14.53 -0.18
N ARG A 176 20.13 13.22 -0.01
CA ARG A 176 19.42 12.40 -1.00
C ARG A 176 18.21 11.74 -0.36
N LEU A 177 17.04 12.09 -0.89
CA LEU A 177 15.77 11.47 -0.53
C LEU A 177 15.65 10.13 -1.24
N ARG A 178 15.15 9.11 -0.56
CA ARG A 178 14.84 7.82 -1.18
C ARG A 178 13.45 7.37 -0.76
N PHE A 179 12.69 6.98 -1.77
CA PHE A 179 11.49 6.17 -1.62
C PHE A 179 11.87 4.74 -1.97
N ILE A 180 11.58 3.81 -1.07
CA ILE A 180 11.99 2.41 -1.18
C ILE A 180 10.76 1.52 -0.96
N ILE A 181 10.65 0.44 -1.74
CA ILE A 181 9.75 -0.67 -1.44
C ILE A 181 10.56 -1.95 -1.60
N ASP A 182 10.45 -2.85 -0.63
CA ASP A 182 11.00 -4.19 -0.73
C ASP A 182 9.87 -5.21 -0.79
N GLU A 183 10.02 -6.24 -1.62
CA GLU A 183 9.02 -7.31 -1.71
C GLU A 183 9.69 -8.60 -2.20
N LYS A 184 9.23 -9.73 -1.65
CA LYS A 184 9.76 -11.05 -1.97
C LYS A 184 8.94 -11.68 -3.10
N ASN A 185 9.62 -12.25 -4.09
CA ASN A 185 9.05 -12.98 -5.22
C ASN A 185 8.20 -12.16 -6.21
N GLU A 186 8.01 -10.85 -6.02
CA GLU A 186 7.13 -10.02 -6.85
C GLU A 186 7.88 -8.96 -7.68
N LYS A 187 9.02 -9.30 -8.29
CA LYS A 187 9.85 -8.31 -9.02
C LYS A 187 9.07 -7.51 -10.08
N TRP A 188 8.08 -8.13 -10.72
CA TRP A 188 7.29 -7.54 -11.81
C TRP A 188 6.54 -6.26 -11.37
N ILE A 189 6.09 -6.17 -10.11
CA ILE A 189 5.37 -4.98 -9.60
C ILE A 189 6.28 -3.75 -9.61
N PHE A 190 7.60 -3.95 -9.45
CA PHE A 190 8.56 -2.86 -9.48
C PHE A 190 8.82 -2.31 -10.87
N TYR A 191 8.64 -3.12 -11.93
CA TYR A 191 8.67 -2.60 -13.30
C TYR A 191 7.45 -1.71 -13.55
N LYS A 192 6.26 -2.12 -13.11
CA LYS A 192 5.06 -1.27 -13.15
C LYS A 192 5.26 0.03 -12.35
N LEU A 193 5.88 -0.05 -11.18
CA LEU A 193 6.15 1.13 -10.36
C LEU A 193 7.17 2.07 -11.02
N LYS A 194 8.19 1.51 -11.68
CA LYS A 194 9.17 2.26 -12.45
C LYS A 194 8.53 3.00 -13.62
N GLU A 195 7.65 2.35 -14.37
CA GLU A 195 6.86 2.96 -15.44
C GLU A 195 5.96 4.08 -14.88
N PHE A 196 5.26 3.80 -13.79
CA PHE A 196 4.37 4.78 -13.15
C PHE A 196 5.14 6.00 -12.66
N LEU A 197 6.27 5.85 -11.98
CA LEU A 197 7.06 6.97 -11.47
C LEU A 197 7.99 7.58 -12.53
N ASN A 198 8.07 6.98 -13.72
CA ASN A 198 9.05 7.27 -14.77
C ASN A 198 10.50 7.39 -14.22
N SER A 199 10.81 6.56 -13.22
CA SER A 199 12.09 6.58 -12.51
C SER A 199 12.22 5.39 -11.57
N GLY A 200 13.43 5.15 -11.09
CA GLY A 200 13.73 4.15 -10.08
C GLY A 200 14.66 3.04 -10.57
N VAL A 201 15.30 2.41 -9.60
CA VAL A 201 16.23 1.30 -9.78
C VAL A 201 15.65 0.09 -9.09
N ILE A 202 15.72 -1.07 -9.75
CA ILE A 202 15.30 -2.37 -9.21
C ILE A 202 16.57 -3.16 -8.95
N SER A 203 16.77 -3.61 -7.71
CA SER A 203 17.91 -4.43 -7.32
C SER A 203 17.46 -5.66 -6.52
N THR A 204 18.32 -6.68 -6.47
CA THR A 204 18.14 -7.85 -5.59
C THR A 204 18.88 -7.60 -4.28
N LEU A 205 18.26 -7.91 -3.14
CA LEU A 205 18.91 -7.85 -1.83
C LEU A 205 19.67 -9.15 -1.57
N LYS A 206 21.00 -9.07 -1.45
CA LYS A 206 21.87 -10.25 -1.33
C LYS A 206 21.61 -11.12 -0.09
N GLN A 207 21.04 -10.54 0.96
CA GLN A 207 20.85 -11.21 2.26
C GLN A 207 19.60 -12.10 2.30
N THR A 208 18.71 -12.01 1.32
CA THR A 208 17.44 -12.74 1.34
C THR A 208 17.10 -13.18 -0.08
N GLU A 209 16.96 -14.48 -0.26
CA GLU A 209 16.63 -15.08 -1.55
C GLU A 209 15.34 -14.49 -2.11
N ASN A 210 15.37 -14.12 -3.40
CA ASN A 210 14.26 -13.54 -4.15
C ASN A 210 13.62 -12.30 -3.50
N MET A 211 14.37 -11.59 -2.66
CA MET A 211 13.96 -10.30 -2.13
C MET A 211 14.43 -9.20 -3.08
N PHE A 212 13.48 -8.45 -3.62
CA PHE A 212 13.76 -7.36 -4.55
C PHE A 212 13.51 -6.03 -3.86
N ARG A 213 14.23 -5.00 -4.30
CA ARG A 213 14.08 -3.62 -3.85
C ARG A 213 13.85 -2.70 -5.04
N PHE A 214 12.79 -1.93 -4.99
CA PHE A 214 12.64 -0.71 -5.78
C PHE A 214 13.19 0.47 -4.99
N THR A 215 14.00 1.32 -5.62
CA THR A 215 14.46 2.57 -5.03
C THR A 215 14.31 3.72 -6.01
N SER A 216 13.56 4.76 -5.64
CA SER A 216 13.53 6.02 -6.36
C SER A 216 14.17 7.14 -5.56
N THR A 217 15.03 7.91 -6.23
CA THR A 217 15.70 9.07 -5.64
C THR A 217 15.55 10.35 -6.46
N SER A 218 14.76 10.31 -7.54
CA SER A 218 14.54 11.47 -8.40
C SER A 218 13.48 12.39 -7.80
N ILE A 219 13.79 13.68 -7.68
CA ILE A 219 12.83 14.68 -7.19
C ILE A 219 11.54 14.68 -8.05
N LYS A 220 11.66 14.63 -9.38
CA LYS A 220 10.49 14.58 -10.29
C LYS A 220 9.60 13.37 -10.01
N SER A 221 10.20 12.21 -9.73
CA SER A 221 9.44 11.01 -9.39
C SER A 221 8.77 11.11 -8.02
N HIS A 222 9.41 11.80 -7.07
CA HIS A 222 8.84 12.02 -5.74
C HIS A 222 7.67 12.99 -5.80
N GLU A 223 7.70 14.01 -6.66
CA GLU A 223 6.55 14.89 -6.89
C GLU A 223 5.34 14.13 -7.41
N LYS A 224 5.55 13.23 -8.37
CA LYS A 224 4.47 12.36 -8.87
C LYS A 224 3.92 11.44 -7.78
N LEU A 225 4.80 10.91 -6.93
CA LEU A 225 4.38 10.12 -5.77
C LEU A 225 3.59 10.97 -4.76
N VAL A 226 3.98 12.23 -4.55
CA VAL A 226 3.28 13.17 -3.67
C VAL A 226 1.88 13.49 -4.21
N GLU A 227 1.74 13.74 -5.51
CA GLU A 227 0.43 13.94 -6.17
C GLU A 227 -0.49 12.73 -5.96
N TYR A 228 0.05 11.52 -6.18
CA TYR A 228 -0.67 10.27 -5.93
C TYR A 228 -1.11 10.14 -4.47
N LEU A 229 -0.21 10.34 -3.50
CA LEU A 229 -0.50 10.15 -2.08
C LEU A 229 -1.32 11.30 -1.45
N ASN A 230 -1.37 12.47 -2.08
CA ASN A 230 -2.32 13.52 -1.71
C ASN A 230 -3.74 13.13 -2.11
N THR A 231 -3.90 12.47 -3.26
CA THR A 231 -5.19 11.94 -3.73
C THR A 231 -5.60 10.69 -2.93
N PHE A 232 -4.66 9.76 -2.74
CA PHE A 232 -4.85 8.50 -2.04
C PHE A 232 -3.95 8.45 -0.81
N SER A 233 -4.47 8.98 0.30
CA SER A 233 -3.70 9.15 1.54
C SER A 233 -3.30 7.83 2.20
N LEU A 234 -2.04 7.78 2.66
CA LEU A 234 -1.56 6.83 3.65
C LEU A 234 -2.40 6.90 4.93
N ARG A 235 -2.56 5.76 5.60
CA ARG A 235 -3.40 5.59 6.78
C ARG A 235 -2.62 5.19 8.03
N THR A 236 -1.40 4.68 7.89
CA THR A 236 -0.52 4.37 9.02
C THR A 236 0.27 5.60 9.47
N PHE A 237 1.06 5.48 10.54
CA PHE A 237 2.03 6.50 10.96
C PHE A 237 3.09 6.82 9.90
N LYS A 238 3.24 5.99 8.86
CA LYS A 238 4.07 6.29 7.68
C LYS A 238 3.64 7.59 6.98
N LYS A 239 2.37 8.01 7.15
CA LYS A 239 1.89 9.35 6.74
C LYS A 239 2.74 10.48 7.32
N ILE A 240 3.22 10.35 8.56
CA ILE A 240 4.05 11.38 9.20
C ILE A 240 5.39 11.49 8.47
N SER A 241 6.03 10.36 8.17
CA SER A 241 7.29 10.30 7.43
C SER A 241 7.12 10.81 5.99
N PHE A 242 5.99 10.48 5.34
CA PHE A 242 5.62 11.07 4.06
C PHE A 242 5.45 12.60 4.13
N VAL A 243 4.78 13.15 5.14
CA VAL A 243 4.65 14.62 5.29
C VAL A 243 6.01 15.29 5.47
N ARG A 244 6.92 14.70 6.26
CA ARG A 244 8.29 15.20 6.41
C ARG A 244 9.07 15.11 5.09
N PHE A 245 8.92 14.01 4.35
CA PHE A 245 9.49 13.79 3.03
C PHE A 245 9.04 14.88 2.04
N THR A 246 7.73 15.16 1.97
CA THR A 246 7.15 16.20 1.11
C THR A 246 7.67 17.59 1.44
N ARG A 247 7.83 17.92 2.73
CA ARG A 247 8.44 19.19 3.15
C ARG A 247 9.89 19.31 2.68
N LEU A 248 10.68 18.24 2.75
CA LEU A 248 12.05 18.24 2.27
C LEU A 248 12.14 18.42 0.75
N ILE A 249 11.24 17.80 -0.03
CA ILE A 249 11.12 18.03 -1.48
C ILE A 249 10.88 19.51 -1.76
N TYR A 250 9.92 20.12 -1.06
CA TYR A 250 9.60 21.54 -1.20
C TYR A 250 10.84 22.43 -0.92
N TYR A 251 11.59 22.16 0.15
CA TYR A 251 12.81 22.91 0.46
C TYR A 251 13.87 22.78 -0.64
N ILE A 252 14.10 21.57 -1.15
CA ILE A 252 15.10 21.32 -2.22
C ILE A 252 14.72 22.05 -3.51
N LYS A 253 13.44 22.08 -3.87
CA LYS A 253 12.98 22.72 -5.10
C LYS A 253 13.04 24.25 -5.04
N ASN A 254 12.55 24.81 -3.94
CA ASN A 254 12.25 26.25 -3.86
C ASN A 254 13.38 27.05 -3.21
N ARG A 255 14.38 26.39 -2.63
CA ARG A 255 15.52 27.07 -2.01
C ARG A 255 16.84 26.60 -2.60
N LYS A 256 17.02 26.90 -3.90
CA LYS A 256 18.17 26.49 -4.71
C LYS A 256 19.49 27.13 -4.24
N THR A 257 19.42 28.36 -3.76
CA THR A 257 20.52 29.09 -3.13
C THR A 257 20.07 29.49 -1.73
N LEU A 258 20.67 28.87 -0.73
CA LEU A 258 20.44 29.19 0.67
C LEU A 258 21.75 29.68 1.25
N PRO A 259 21.76 30.76 2.05
CA PRO A 259 22.82 30.96 3.02
C PRO A 259 22.68 29.82 4.03
N TRP A 260 23.41 28.74 3.80
CA TRP A 260 23.61 27.65 4.76
C TRP A 260 24.58 28.08 5.85
N GLU A 261 24.41 29.30 6.36
CA GLU A 261 25.14 29.76 7.52
C GLU A 261 24.92 28.73 8.62
N LYS A 262 26.04 28.28 9.20
CA LYS A 262 26.00 27.46 10.41
C LYS A 262 25.20 28.26 11.44
N GLN A 263 23.94 27.83 11.69
CA GLN A 263 22.96 28.33 12.67
C GLN A 263 21.64 28.91 12.10
N SER A 264 21.44 28.97 10.78
CA SER A 264 20.16 29.45 10.23
C SER A 264 18.96 28.61 10.68
N LYS A 265 17.82 29.25 10.98
CA LYS A 265 16.55 28.60 11.39
C LYS A 265 16.10 27.54 10.39
N VAL A 266 16.39 27.76 9.12
CA VAL A 266 16.07 26.86 7.99
C VAL A 266 16.89 25.57 8.07
N LEU A 267 18.21 25.69 8.29
CA LEU A 267 19.09 24.52 8.43
C LEU A 267 18.72 23.69 9.66
N LYS A 268 18.38 24.34 10.79
CA LYS A 268 17.86 23.64 11.99
C LYS A 268 16.57 22.86 11.66
N THR A 269 15.64 23.48 10.93
CA THR A 269 14.39 22.82 10.50
C THR A 269 14.65 21.62 9.60
N ILE A 270 15.55 21.74 8.62
CA ILE A 270 15.89 20.63 7.71
C ILE A 270 16.57 19.48 8.46
N LYS A 271 17.51 19.78 9.36
CA LYS A 271 18.14 18.75 10.21
C LYS A 271 17.10 18.00 11.03
N ASN A 272 16.20 18.72 11.68
CA ASN A 272 15.10 18.14 12.46
C ASN A 272 14.18 17.25 11.60
N LEU A 273 13.86 17.67 10.37
CA LEU A 273 13.06 16.84 9.44
C LEU A 273 13.79 15.55 9.05
N ILE A 274 15.10 15.61 8.80
CA ILE A 274 15.93 14.46 8.44
C ILE A 274 16.03 13.47 9.60
N GLU A 275 16.26 13.96 10.82
CA GLU A 275 16.40 13.10 12.02
C GLU A 275 15.10 12.38 12.40
N ASN A 276 13.96 12.97 12.04
CA ASN A 276 12.63 12.45 12.38
C ASN A 276 11.94 11.74 11.21
N ILE A 277 12.59 11.56 10.06
CA ILE A 277 12.06 10.67 9.03
C ILE A 277 12.43 9.23 9.43
N LYS A 278 11.45 8.47 9.90
CA LYS A 278 11.61 7.08 10.33
C LYS A 278 10.57 6.20 9.67
#